data_AF-A0A956RFN7-F1
#
_entry.id   AF-A0A956RFN7-F1
#
_cell.length_a   1.000
_cell.length_b   1.000
_cell.length_c   1.000
_cell.angle_alpha   90.00
_cell.angle_beta   90.00
_cell.angle_gamma   90.00
#
_symmetry.space_group_name_H-M   'P 1'
#
loop_
_entity.id
_entity.type
_entity.pdbx_description
1 polymer ?
#
loop_
_entity_poly.entity_id
_entity_poly.type
_entity_poly.pdbx_seq_one_letter_code
_entity_poly.pdbx_strand_id
1 'polypeptide(L)'
;MRDNDYLPEHWESRLGRVTLSPPGPIVAGAVGQWTLTYTVGSYGVDEGGTIKLARRFAGDWERPQFDDPRAPAYTTVRTTGDAKLRARYDPKAHVRPWMKCVVIDVYDGCLAPGDTVTITLGDRSGGSPGIRAQSFIESAHEFRLLVDPTNACLVRRLPSSPAVPIVAGPPTRLVVLTPTLGLAGEAVEIFVKGEDRWGNPTPAPEDITLTWEGEPAGAIDGRRLLVGGPGSGRVVASWRGARYVGNPLTLTDAASRPRHGAYWADLHAQSDATVGTGSEREYFAFGRDHARLDVMSHQGNDFQMTDDDWRRLNQVTREFHEDGRFVVLPGYEWSANTPAGGDRNVMYQEEGLPILRSSHWQTLEIEEDDRTPAHPADALIARLRAAVPLDKVVVAAHCGGRYADIREHFDDQVERLVEVCSCWGVFEWLLWDA
;
A
#
# COMPACT_ATOMS: atom_id res chain seq x y z
N MET A 1 -33.49 -42.26 -12.40
CA MET A 1 -33.69 -41.22 -11.35
C MET A 1 -32.84 -41.58 -10.15
N ARG A 2 -31.63 -41.04 -10.09
CA ARG A 2 -31.04 -40.60 -8.83
C ARG A 2 -30.58 -39.19 -9.13
N ASP A 3 -31.37 -38.24 -8.68
CA ASP A 3 -31.07 -36.82 -8.78
C ASP A 3 -29.77 -36.59 -8.02
N ASN A 4 -28.73 -36.33 -8.80
CA ASN A 4 -27.45 -35.93 -8.28
C ASN A 4 -27.48 -34.40 -8.23
N ASP A 5 -28.18 -33.86 -7.24
CA ASP A 5 -28.06 -32.46 -6.83
C ASP A 5 -26.69 -32.25 -6.17
N TYR A 6 -25.61 -32.48 -6.93
CA TYR A 6 -24.32 -31.87 -6.64
C TYR A 6 -24.38 -30.47 -7.25
N LEU A 7 -24.85 -29.51 -6.46
CA LEU A 7 -24.36 -28.15 -6.62
C LEU A 7 -22.81 -28.26 -6.57
N PRO A 8 -22.06 -27.65 -7.51
CA PRO A 8 -20.62 -27.71 -7.43
C PRO A 8 -20.21 -26.90 -6.19
N GLU A 9 -19.97 -27.59 -5.09
CA GLU A 9 -19.08 -27.06 -4.07
C GLU A 9 -17.74 -26.82 -4.78
N HIS A 10 -17.42 -25.54 -4.99
CA HIS A 10 -16.11 -25.06 -5.36
C HIS A 10 -15.06 -25.89 -4.59
N TRP A 11 -14.18 -26.60 -5.30
CA TRP A 11 -13.23 -27.57 -4.72
C TRP A 11 -12.39 -26.94 -3.59
N GLU A 12 -12.25 -25.62 -3.59
CA GLU A 12 -11.66 -24.80 -2.56
C GLU A 12 -12.29 -25.04 -1.17
N SER A 13 -13.61 -25.29 -1.09
CA SER A 13 -14.31 -25.56 0.19
C SER A 13 -13.76 -26.79 0.90
N ARG A 14 -13.22 -27.74 0.13
CA ARG A 14 -12.64 -28.99 0.63
C ARG A 14 -11.28 -28.79 1.30
N LEU A 15 -10.66 -27.63 1.13
CA LEU A 15 -9.44 -27.25 1.86
C LEU A 15 -9.72 -26.89 3.32
N GLY A 16 -10.97 -26.58 3.68
CA GLY A 16 -11.36 -26.25 5.05
C GLY A 16 -11.62 -24.76 5.27
N ARG A 17 -11.56 -24.34 6.53
CA ARG A 17 -11.90 -22.96 6.94
C ARG A 17 -11.00 -22.49 8.08
N VAL A 18 -10.87 -21.18 8.23
CA VAL A 18 -10.07 -20.57 9.30
C VAL A 18 -10.83 -19.42 9.96
N THR A 19 -10.73 -19.34 11.29
CA THR A 19 -11.31 -18.27 12.11
C THR A 19 -10.23 -17.52 12.87
N LEU A 20 -10.53 -16.29 13.30
CA LEU A 20 -9.63 -15.42 14.07
C LEU A 20 -10.27 -15.08 15.43
N SER A 21 -9.47 -15.11 16.48
CA SER A 21 -9.85 -14.66 17.83
C SER A 21 -8.74 -13.85 18.51
N PRO A 22 -9.03 -12.68 19.11
CA PRO A 22 -10.32 -12.01 19.09
C PRO A 22 -10.67 -11.50 17.68
N PRO A 23 -11.97 -11.45 17.31
CA PRO A 23 -12.40 -10.80 16.08
C PRO A 23 -12.43 -9.28 16.25
N GLY A 24 -12.51 -8.56 15.14
CA GLY A 24 -12.78 -7.12 15.11
C GLY A 24 -11.54 -6.24 14.86
N PRO A 25 -11.73 -4.92 14.91
CA PRO A 25 -10.68 -3.96 14.58
C PRO A 25 -9.45 -4.09 15.48
N ILE A 26 -8.27 -3.90 14.89
CA ILE A 26 -6.98 -3.91 15.60
C ILE A 26 -6.38 -2.51 15.54
N VAL A 27 -5.99 -1.96 16.69
CA VAL A 27 -5.31 -0.65 16.71
C VAL A 27 -3.90 -0.80 16.13
N ALA A 28 -3.51 0.14 15.27
CA ALA A 28 -2.21 0.17 14.62
C ALA A 28 -1.05 0.06 15.62
N GLY A 29 -0.20 -0.94 15.40
CA GLY A 29 0.92 -1.31 16.24
C GLY A 29 0.56 -1.75 17.65
N ALA A 30 -0.70 -2.08 17.95
CA ALA A 30 -1.05 -2.68 19.24
C ALA A 30 -0.24 -3.96 19.48
N VAL A 31 0.17 -4.20 20.73
CA VAL A 31 0.82 -5.44 21.13
C VAL A 31 -0.24 -6.35 21.74
N GLY A 32 -0.49 -7.49 21.11
CA GLY A 32 -1.61 -8.37 21.42
C GLY A 32 -1.30 -9.85 21.24
N GLN A 33 -2.33 -10.66 21.41
CA GLN A 33 -2.33 -12.07 21.06
C GLN A 33 -3.50 -12.32 20.12
N TRP A 34 -3.23 -12.96 18.98
CA TRP A 34 -4.26 -13.32 18.01
C TRP A 34 -4.12 -14.79 17.66
N THR A 35 -5.24 -15.51 17.73
CA THR A 35 -5.31 -16.95 17.51
C THR A 35 -6.08 -17.22 16.24
N LEU A 36 -5.44 -17.92 15.30
CA LEU A 36 -6.10 -18.47 14.13
C LEU A 36 -6.37 -19.95 14.34
N THR A 37 -7.60 -20.37 14.13
CA THR A 37 -7.98 -21.79 14.19
C THR A 37 -8.38 -22.25 12.80
N TYR A 38 -7.47 -22.98 12.14
CA TYR A 38 -7.76 -23.67 10.89
C TYR A 38 -8.45 -25.00 11.21
N THR A 39 -9.61 -25.26 10.61
CA THR A 39 -10.29 -26.56 10.62
C THR A 39 -10.05 -27.23 9.28
N VAL A 40 -9.45 -28.41 9.31
CA VAL A 40 -9.08 -29.21 8.14
C VAL A 40 -10.33 -29.64 7.39
N GLY A 41 -10.34 -29.40 6.08
CA GLY A 41 -11.45 -29.74 5.19
C GLY A 41 -11.47 -31.21 4.80
N SER A 42 -12.36 -31.57 3.87
CA SER A 42 -12.56 -32.95 3.44
C SER A 42 -11.38 -33.59 2.72
N TYR A 43 -10.41 -32.81 2.23
CA TYR A 43 -9.18 -33.35 1.68
C TYR A 43 -8.18 -33.86 2.73
N GLY A 44 -8.32 -33.48 4.00
CA GLY A 44 -7.25 -33.71 4.99
C GLY A 44 -6.01 -32.85 4.68
N VAL A 45 -4.92 -33.10 5.42
CA VAL A 45 -3.56 -32.65 5.08
C VAL A 45 -2.62 -33.81 5.36
N ASP A 46 -2.06 -34.40 4.31
CA ASP A 46 -1.20 -35.57 4.42
C ASP A 46 0.20 -35.23 4.95
N GLU A 47 0.99 -36.25 5.26
CA GLU A 47 2.39 -36.10 5.65
C GLU A 47 3.19 -35.37 4.54
N GLY A 48 3.97 -34.36 4.96
CA GLY A 48 4.67 -33.45 4.05
C GLY A 48 3.79 -32.32 3.50
N GLY A 49 2.48 -32.33 3.76
CA GLY A 49 1.59 -31.21 3.49
C GLY A 49 2.04 -29.94 4.20
N THR A 50 1.65 -28.79 3.65
CA THR A 50 2.10 -27.48 4.15
C THR A 50 0.93 -26.53 4.33
N ILE A 51 0.86 -25.88 5.50
CA ILE A 51 -0.03 -24.75 5.77
C ILE A 51 0.79 -23.47 5.81
N LYS A 52 0.31 -22.40 5.18
CA LYS A 52 0.96 -21.09 5.18
C LYS A 52 -0.02 -20.03 5.65
N LEU A 53 0.37 -19.27 6.67
CA LEU A 53 -0.24 -17.98 6.98
C LEU A 53 0.58 -16.89 6.30
N ALA A 54 0.07 -16.38 5.19
CA ALA A 54 0.72 -15.39 4.36
C ALA A 54 0.27 -13.97 4.69
N ARG A 55 1.18 -13.02 4.50
CA ARG A 55 0.94 -11.57 4.62
C ARG A 55 1.46 -10.86 3.38
N ARG A 56 0.88 -9.68 3.11
CA ARG A 56 1.36 -8.82 2.02
C ARG A 56 2.78 -8.33 2.29
N PHE A 57 3.52 -8.06 1.22
CA PHE A 57 4.89 -7.57 1.24
C PHE A 57 5.00 -6.24 1.99
N ALA A 58 4.07 -5.31 1.76
CA ALA A 58 4.03 -4.01 2.43
C ALA A 58 3.73 -4.09 3.94
N GLY A 59 3.12 -5.19 4.41
CA GLY A 59 2.80 -5.37 5.82
C GLY A 59 4.05 -5.45 6.70
N ASP A 60 4.07 -4.64 7.75
CA ASP A 60 5.20 -4.51 8.68
C ASP A 60 4.95 -5.23 10.03
N TRP A 61 3.89 -6.02 10.14
CA TRP A 61 3.57 -6.81 11.33
C TRP A 61 4.82 -7.51 11.87
N GLU A 62 5.05 -7.43 13.18
CA GLU A 62 6.27 -7.94 13.80
C GLU A 62 6.55 -9.40 13.43
N ARG A 63 7.84 -9.72 13.25
CA ARG A 63 8.29 -11.05 12.86
C ARG A 63 8.02 -12.04 13.99
N PRO A 64 7.21 -13.10 13.76
CA PRO A 64 7.00 -14.13 14.77
C PRO A 64 8.29 -14.93 15.01
N GLN A 65 8.47 -15.37 16.25
CA GLN A 65 9.53 -16.27 16.69
C GLN A 65 8.95 -17.46 17.46
N PHE A 66 9.65 -18.58 17.51
CA PHE A 66 9.12 -19.86 18.01
C PHE A 66 9.97 -20.46 19.14
N ASP A 67 10.96 -19.72 19.65
CA ASP A 67 12.04 -20.23 20.49
C ASP A 67 11.95 -19.76 21.95
N ASP A 68 11.74 -18.45 22.19
CA ASP A 68 11.72 -17.88 23.55
C ASP A 68 10.29 -17.53 24.00
N PRO A 69 9.70 -18.31 24.93
CA PRO A 69 8.34 -18.08 25.42
C PRO A 69 8.15 -16.76 26.18
N ARG A 70 9.22 -16.06 26.56
CA ARG A 70 9.19 -14.79 27.30
C ARG A 70 9.48 -13.57 26.42
N ALA A 71 10.10 -13.76 25.26
CA ALA A 71 10.40 -12.67 24.34
C ALA A 71 9.15 -12.18 23.58
N PRO A 72 9.14 -10.94 23.06
CA PRO A 72 8.12 -10.47 22.13
C PRO A 72 7.94 -11.42 20.92
N ALA A 73 6.76 -11.35 20.31
CA ALA A 73 6.38 -12.09 19.11
C ALA A 73 6.46 -13.62 19.22
N TYR A 74 6.50 -14.18 20.43
CA TYR A 74 6.45 -15.63 20.62
C TYR A 74 5.19 -16.20 19.99
N THR A 75 5.34 -17.23 19.17
CA THR A 75 4.26 -17.82 18.37
C THR A 75 4.27 -19.32 18.57
N THR A 76 3.10 -19.90 18.82
CA THR A 76 2.93 -21.35 18.93
C THR A 76 1.99 -21.88 17.87
N VAL A 77 2.22 -23.14 17.49
CA VAL A 77 1.35 -23.87 16.57
C VAL A 77 1.05 -25.24 17.18
N ARG A 78 -0.23 -25.59 17.27
CA ARG A 78 -0.71 -26.85 17.87
C ARG A 78 -1.76 -27.48 17.00
N THR A 79 -1.93 -28.80 17.11
CA THR A 79 -3.03 -29.50 16.45
C THR A 79 -3.77 -30.43 17.41
N THR A 80 -5.03 -30.72 17.08
CA THR A 80 -5.81 -31.79 17.70
C THR A 80 -5.59 -33.16 17.05
N GLY A 81 -5.02 -33.19 15.83
CA GLY A 81 -4.70 -34.44 15.14
C GLY A 81 -3.41 -35.08 15.67
N ASP A 82 -3.14 -36.31 15.25
CA ASP A 82 -1.99 -37.08 15.70
C ASP A 82 -0.66 -36.68 15.02
N ALA A 83 -0.72 -35.82 13.99
CA ALA A 83 0.46 -35.32 13.29
C ALA A 83 1.30 -34.35 14.14
N LYS A 84 2.59 -34.27 13.84
CA LYS A 84 3.47 -33.22 14.37
C LYS A 84 3.52 -32.04 13.41
N LEU A 85 3.74 -30.86 13.98
CA LEU A 85 3.84 -29.61 13.24
C LEU A 85 5.20 -28.96 13.43
N ARG A 86 5.78 -28.44 12.35
CA ARG A 86 7.01 -27.65 12.39
C ARG A 86 6.73 -26.28 11.81
N ALA A 87 6.82 -25.25 12.65
CA ALA A 87 6.59 -23.88 12.24
C ALA A 87 7.90 -23.12 12.03
N ARG A 88 7.93 -22.25 11.02
CA ARG A 88 9.01 -21.27 10.79
C ARG A 88 8.46 -20.00 10.17
N TYR A 89 9.19 -18.91 10.29
CA TYR A 89 8.92 -17.68 9.54
C TYR A 89 9.89 -17.56 8.36
N ASP A 90 9.34 -17.31 7.18
CA ASP A 90 10.11 -17.13 5.94
C ASP A 90 9.57 -15.91 5.17
N PRO A 91 10.40 -14.87 4.92
CA PRO A 91 9.97 -13.68 4.21
C PRO A 91 9.78 -13.87 2.70
N LYS A 92 10.13 -15.05 2.14
CA LYS A 92 10.06 -15.37 0.70
C LYS A 92 9.44 -16.75 0.42
N ALA A 93 8.50 -17.19 1.27
CA ALA A 93 7.91 -18.53 1.18
C ALA A 93 6.70 -18.67 0.23
N HIS A 94 6.27 -17.61 -0.45
CA HIS A 94 5.18 -17.65 -1.41
C HIS A 94 5.29 -16.52 -2.46
N VAL A 95 4.36 -16.49 -3.42
CA VAL A 95 4.38 -15.53 -4.54
C VAL A 95 4.07 -14.13 -4.03
N ARG A 96 4.87 -13.13 -4.45
CA ARG A 96 4.63 -11.70 -4.17
C ARG A 96 3.28 -11.29 -4.79
N PRO A 97 2.39 -10.55 -4.08
CA PRO A 97 2.64 -9.81 -2.83
C PRO A 97 2.53 -10.61 -1.53
N TRP A 98 2.09 -11.87 -1.55
CA TRP A 98 1.78 -12.67 -0.34
C TRP A 98 2.97 -13.52 0.16
N MET A 99 4.18 -12.98 0.08
CA MET A 99 5.41 -13.77 0.19
C MET A 99 5.94 -14.00 1.62
N LYS A 100 5.54 -13.16 2.58
CA LYS A 100 5.95 -13.28 3.98
C LYS A 100 5.04 -14.29 4.67
N CYS A 101 5.56 -15.44 5.08
CA CYS A 101 4.74 -16.51 5.63
C CYS A 101 5.24 -17.01 7.00
N VAL A 102 4.28 -17.34 7.87
CA VAL A 102 4.49 -18.45 8.82
C VAL A 102 4.20 -19.73 8.04
N VAL A 103 5.20 -20.58 7.86
CA VAL A 103 5.10 -21.87 7.18
C VAL A 103 5.04 -22.96 8.23
N ILE A 104 4.08 -23.86 8.10
CA ILE A 104 3.80 -24.95 9.02
C ILE A 104 3.82 -26.25 8.21
N ASP A 105 4.87 -27.04 8.40
CA ASP A 105 5.00 -28.36 7.77
C ASP A 105 4.32 -29.41 8.66
N VAL A 106 3.50 -30.27 8.06
CA VAL A 106 2.88 -31.44 8.71
C VAL A 106 3.81 -32.64 8.51
N TYR A 107 4.19 -33.33 9.59
CA TYR A 107 5.10 -34.48 9.54
C TYR A 107 4.81 -35.49 10.66
N ASP A 108 5.36 -36.71 10.57
CA ASP A 108 5.11 -37.80 11.51
C ASP A 108 3.60 -38.05 11.72
N GLY A 109 2.82 -38.11 10.63
CA GLY A 109 1.37 -38.28 10.63
C GLY A 109 0.65 -37.35 9.66
N CYS A 110 -0.69 -37.40 9.67
CA CYS A 110 -1.56 -36.57 8.84
C CYS A 110 -2.66 -35.89 9.68
N LEU A 111 -3.31 -34.89 9.11
CA LEU A 111 -4.48 -34.22 9.68
C LEU A 111 -5.74 -34.72 8.97
N ALA A 112 -6.68 -35.27 9.73
CA ALA A 112 -7.95 -35.76 9.23
C ALA A 112 -8.97 -34.61 9.08
N PRO A 113 -10.02 -34.77 8.24
CA PRO A 113 -11.12 -33.82 8.19
C PRO A 113 -11.71 -33.55 9.58
N GLY A 114 -11.82 -32.27 9.94
CA GLY A 114 -12.30 -31.82 11.25
C GLY A 114 -11.20 -31.60 12.30
N ASP A 115 -9.98 -32.10 12.09
CA ASP A 115 -8.83 -31.71 12.92
C ASP A 115 -8.60 -30.21 12.83
N THR A 116 -8.00 -29.65 13.89
CA THR A 116 -7.67 -28.24 13.94
C THR A 116 -6.18 -27.99 14.03
N VAL A 117 -5.73 -26.90 13.42
CA VAL A 117 -4.41 -26.30 13.65
C VAL A 117 -4.64 -24.91 14.26
N THR A 118 -4.18 -24.73 15.48
CA THR A 118 -4.23 -23.47 16.22
C THR A 118 -2.91 -22.75 16.11
N ILE A 119 -2.90 -21.57 15.49
CA ILE A 119 -1.75 -20.68 15.35
C ILE A 119 -1.96 -19.51 16.31
N THR A 120 -1.19 -19.44 17.39
CA THR A 120 -1.28 -18.34 18.37
C THR A 120 -0.12 -17.37 18.15
N LEU A 121 -0.41 -16.25 17.49
CA LEU A 121 0.52 -15.15 17.29
C LEU A 121 0.62 -14.31 18.57
N GLY A 122 1.82 -14.15 19.13
CA GLY A 122 2.01 -13.43 20.38
C GLY A 122 1.51 -14.19 21.60
N ASP A 123 1.75 -15.50 21.66
CA ASP A 123 1.36 -16.39 22.76
C ASP A 123 1.95 -15.92 24.10
N ARG A 124 1.07 -15.53 25.02
CA ARG A 124 1.44 -14.99 26.34
C ARG A 124 1.56 -16.04 27.43
N SER A 125 1.23 -17.30 27.15
CA SER A 125 1.24 -18.39 28.16
C SER A 125 2.62 -18.59 28.82
N GLY A 126 3.68 -18.25 28.09
CA GLY A 126 5.07 -18.32 28.54
C GLY A 126 5.63 -17.05 29.19
N GLY A 127 4.85 -15.97 29.26
CA GLY A 127 5.28 -14.65 29.77
C GLY A 127 5.62 -13.62 28.69
N SER A 128 5.49 -13.95 27.40
CA SER A 128 5.63 -12.98 26.31
C SER A 128 4.70 -11.77 26.49
N PRO A 129 5.14 -10.54 26.12
CA PRO A 129 4.24 -9.40 26.05
C PRO A 129 3.24 -9.49 24.88
N GLY A 130 3.40 -10.45 23.96
CA GLY A 130 2.60 -10.58 22.73
C GLY A 130 3.37 -10.15 21.48
N ILE A 131 2.66 -9.99 20.37
CA ILE A 131 3.21 -9.57 19.07
C ILE A 131 2.64 -8.20 18.67
N ARG A 132 3.43 -7.35 18.02
CA ARG A 132 2.99 -6.05 17.52
C ARG A 132 2.29 -6.20 16.17
N ALA A 133 1.07 -5.65 16.08
CA ALA A 133 0.33 -5.50 14.84
C ALA A 133 1.00 -4.55 13.84
N GLN A 134 0.53 -4.53 12.59
CA GLN A 134 0.94 -3.57 11.56
C GLN A 134 0.84 -2.12 12.06
N SER A 135 1.83 -1.28 11.74
CA SER A 135 1.92 0.11 12.22
C SER A 135 1.03 1.09 11.47
N PHE A 136 0.44 0.69 10.36
CA PHE A 136 -0.37 1.54 9.51
C PHE A 136 -1.78 0.99 9.30
N ILE A 137 -2.74 1.91 9.09
CA ILE A 137 -4.15 1.58 8.88
C ILE A 137 -4.39 0.81 7.58
N GLU A 138 -5.39 -0.06 7.60
CA GLU A 138 -5.81 -0.89 6.46
C GLU A 138 -7.27 -1.29 6.68
N SER A 139 -8.13 -1.12 5.69
CA SER A 139 -9.56 -1.42 5.85
C SER A 139 -9.85 -2.91 5.99
N ALA A 140 -9.01 -3.76 5.39
CA ALA A 140 -9.21 -5.21 5.35
C ALA A 140 -7.87 -5.98 5.38
N HIS A 141 -7.21 -5.98 6.54
CA HIS A 141 -6.01 -6.80 6.74
C HIS A 141 -6.37 -8.28 6.78
N GLU A 142 -6.03 -8.98 5.70
CA GLU A 142 -6.32 -10.41 5.53
C GLU A 142 -5.23 -11.29 6.17
N PHE A 143 -5.65 -12.18 7.06
CA PHE A 143 -4.82 -13.29 7.54
C PHE A 143 -4.91 -14.47 6.56
N ARG A 144 -4.32 -14.31 5.38
CA ARG A 144 -4.47 -15.24 4.27
C ARG A 144 -3.90 -16.62 4.60
N LEU A 145 -4.75 -17.64 4.63
CA LEU A 145 -4.31 -19.01 4.81
C LEU A 145 -4.25 -19.75 3.46
N LEU A 146 -3.16 -20.46 3.23
CA LEU A 146 -2.97 -21.37 2.10
C LEU A 146 -2.63 -22.77 2.60
N VAL A 147 -3.08 -23.78 1.87
CA VAL A 147 -2.90 -25.19 2.21
C VAL A 147 -2.47 -25.98 0.98
N ASP A 148 -1.45 -26.81 1.14
CA ASP A 148 -1.12 -27.93 0.26
C ASP A 148 -1.47 -29.22 1.02
N PRO A 149 -2.59 -29.87 0.70
CA PRO A 149 -3.02 -31.08 1.41
C PRO A 149 -2.26 -32.35 0.97
N THR A 150 -1.47 -32.29 -0.11
CA THR A 150 -0.97 -33.50 -0.80
C THR A 150 0.55 -33.59 -0.88
N ASN A 151 1.30 -32.67 -0.27
CA ASN A 151 2.75 -32.57 -0.42
C ASN A 151 3.18 -32.42 -1.90
N ALA A 152 2.39 -31.68 -2.68
CA ALA A 152 2.67 -31.43 -4.10
C ALA A 152 3.54 -30.17 -4.31
N CYS A 153 3.99 -29.54 -3.22
CA CYS A 153 4.59 -28.21 -3.19
C CYS A 153 3.66 -27.14 -3.81
N LEU A 154 2.34 -27.38 -3.74
CA LEU A 154 1.32 -26.59 -4.42
C LEU A 154 0.28 -26.09 -3.42
N VAL A 155 0.59 -24.95 -2.79
CA VAL A 155 -0.35 -24.31 -1.87
C VAL A 155 -1.48 -23.62 -2.62
N ARG A 156 -2.69 -23.74 -2.08
CA ARG A 156 -3.90 -23.06 -2.57
C ARG A 156 -4.53 -22.25 -1.46
N ARG A 157 -5.02 -21.05 -1.79
CA ARG A 157 -5.73 -20.18 -0.85
C ARG A 157 -7.03 -20.85 -0.42
N LEU A 158 -7.39 -20.75 0.86
CA LEU A 158 -8.73 -21.09 1.31
C LEU A 158 -9.80 -20.21 0.62
N PRO A 159 -11.07 -20.67 0.50
CA PRO A 159 -12.15 -19.87 -0.08
C PRO A 159 -12.33 -18.52 0.60
N SER A 160 -12.10 -18.48 1.91
CA SER A 160 -12.11 -17.28 2.71
C SER A 160 -11.05 -17.34 3.80
N SER A 161 -10.59 -16.16 4.20
CA SER A 161 -9.70 -15.97 5.34
C SER A 161 -10.20 -14.74 6.12
N PRO A 162 -10.04 -14.71 7.46
CA PRO A 162 -10.39 -13.56 8.27
C PRO A 162 -9.70 -12.30 7.76
N ALA A 163 -10.49 -11.25 7.58
CA ALA A 163 -10.00 -9.91 7.32
C ALA A 163 -10.54 -8.98 8.40
N VAL A 164 -9.68 -8.11 8.94
CA VAL A 164 -10.06 -7.13 9.97
C VAL A 164 -9.49 -5.76 9.63
N PRO A 165 -10.17 -4.66 10.00
CA PRO A 165 -9.59 -3.34 9.83
C PRO A 165 -8.47 -3.12 10.85
N ILE A 166 -7.35 -2.57 10.39
CA ILE A 166 -6.35 -1.92 11.23
C ILE A 166 -6.73 -0.44 11.33
N VAL A 167 -7.01 0.03 12.54
CA VAL A 167 -7.50 1.39 12.82
C VAL A 167 -6.46 2.22 13.54
N ALA A 168 -6.51 3.53 13.37
CA ALA A 168 -5.59 4.45 14.04
C ALA A 168 -5.76 4.39 15.56
N GLY A 169 -4.66 4.58 16.29
CA GLY A 169 -4.70 4.81 17.73
C GLY A 169 -5.22 6.20 18.09
N PRO A 170 -5.26 6.54 19.40
CA PRO A 170 -5.56 7.91 19.81
C PRO A 170 -4.51 8.89 19.26
N PRO A 171 -4.90 10.15 18.94
CA PRO A 171 -3.95 11.15 18.47
C PRO A 171 -2.85 11.40 19.51
N THR A 172 -1.63 11.54 19.02
CA THR A 172 -0.44 11.90 19.81
C THR A 172 0.18 13.21 19.35
N ARG A 173 -0.10 13.64 18.12
CA ARG A 173 0.31 14.93 17.55
C ARG A 173 -0.77 15.51 16.65
N LEU A 174 -0.65 16.80 16.32
CA LEU A 174 -1.46 17.45 15.31
C LEU A 174 -0.61 17.78 14.07
N VAL A 175 -1.25 17.73 12.90
CA VAL A 175 -0.73 18.27 11.65
C VAL A 175 -1.64 19.40 11.21
N VAL A 176 -1.05 20.58 10.97
CA VAL A 176 -1.75 21.78 10.53
C VAL A 176 -1.29 22.10 9.13
N LEU A 177 -2.24 22.18 8.19
CA LEU A 177 -1.97 22.47 6.79
C LEU A 177 -2.79 23.67 6.32
N THR A 178 -2.14 24.52 5.54
CA THR A 178 -2.75 25.53 4.69
C THR A 178 -2.20 25.37 3.28
N PRO A 179 -2.84 25.94 2.24
CA PRO A 179 -2.15 26.18 0.98
C PRO A 179 -0.81 26.87 1.20
N THR A 180 0.16 26.62 0.31
CA THR A 180 1.47 27.32 0.37
C THR A 180 1.37 28.75 -0.17
N LEU A 181 0.38 28.99 -1.04
CA LEU A 181 0.08 30.28 -1.64
C LEU A 181 -1.42 30.59 -1.48
N GLY A 182 -1.75 31.81 -1.06
CA GLY A 182 -3.11 32.34 -0.99
C GLY A 182 -3.19 33.79 -1.47
N LEU A 183 -4.42 34.30 -1.57
CA LEU A 183 -4.67 35.70 -1.92
C LEU A 183 -4.96 36.53 -0.67
N ALA A 184 -4.34 37.70 -0.57
CA ALA A 184 -4.64 38.66 0.47
C ALA A 184 -6.10 39.11 0.39
N GLY A 185 -6.77 39.24 1.54
CA GLY A 185 -8.19 39.60 1.64
C GLY A 185 -9.16 38.44 1.36
N GLU A 186 -8.68 37.28 0.92
CA GLU A 186 -9.49 36.07 0.79
C GLU A 186 -9.28 35.12 1.98
N ALA A 187 -10.32 34.38 2.35
CA ALA A 187 -10.25 33.42 3.44
C ALA A 187 -9.53 32.15 2.99
N VAL A 188 -8.48 31.77 3.72
CA VAL A 188 -7.70 30.55 3.51
C VAL A 188 -8.22 29.44 4.43
N GLU A 189 -8.47 28.25 3.86
CA GLU A 189 -8.87 27.08 4.65
C GLU A 189 -7.69 26.52 5.46
N ILE A 190 -7.94 26.24 6.73
CA ILE A 190 -7.01 25.60 7.65
C ILE A 190 -7.45 24.15 7.85
N PHE A 191 -6.67 23.22 7.32
CA PHE A 191 -6.86 21.81 7.58
C PHE A 191 -6.08 21.41 8.83
N VAL A 192 -6.70 20.65 9.74
CA VAL A 192 -5.99 20.00 10.84
C VAL A 192 -6.49 18.58 11.00
N LYS A 193 -5.54 17.67 11.16
CA LYS A 193 -5.78 16.29 11.57
C LYS A 193 -4.98 15.98 12.82
N GLY A 194 -5.44 15.00 13.59
CA GLY A 194 -4.57 14.32 14.53
C GLY A 194 -3.77 13.24 13.80
N GLU A 195 -2.69 12.80 14.42
CA GLU A 195 -2.02 11.57 14.03
C GLU A 195 -1.70 10.73 15.25
N ASP A 196 -1.91 9.41 15.13
CA ASP A 196 -1.51 8.46 16.15
C ASP A 196 0.03 8.35 16.24
N ARG A 197 0.53 7.51 17.15
CA ARG A 197 1.98 7.35 17.38
C ARG A 197 2.77 6.86 16.16
N TRP A 198 2.10 6.35 15.13
CA TRP A 198 2.69 5.83 13.90
C TRP A 198 2.46 6.75 12.69
N GLY A 199 1.82 7.90 12.89
CA GLY A 199 1.50 8.83 11.81
C GLY A 199 0.19 8.54 11.09
N ASN A 200 -0.64 7.60 11.57
CA ASN A 200 -1.93 7.36 10.94
C ASN A 200 -2.88 8.52 11.22
N PRO A 201 -3.64 8.99 10.20
CA PRO A 201 -4.55 10.11 10.38
C PRO A 201 -5.68 9.76 11.36
N THR A 202 -6.00 10.71 12.24
CA THR A 202 -7.17 10.68 13.11
C THR A 202 -7.96 11.97 12.95
N PRO A 203 -9.23 12.01 13.38
CA PRO A 203 -9.91 13.28 13.61
C PRO A 203 -9.07 14.19 14.51
N ALA A 204 -9.08 15.49 14.24
CA ALA A 204 -8.51 16.46 15.15
C ALA A 204 -9.33 16.49 16.45
N PRO A 205 -8.69 16.59 17.63
CA PRO A 205 -9.38 16.86 18.88
C PRO A 205 -10.23 18.14 18.81
N GLU A 206 -11.32 18.19 19.58
CA GLU A 206 -12.21 19.37 19.62
C GLU A 206 -11.60 20.55 20.40
N ASP A 207 -10.72 20.27 21.36
CA ASP A 207 -10.12 21.22 22.30
C ASP A 207 -8.84 21.88 21.79
N ILE A 208 -8.74 22.15 20.49
CA ILE A 208 -7.59 22.82 19.88
C ILE A 208 -7.78 24.34 19.80
N THR A 209 -6.70 25.09 19.97
CA THR A 209 -6.69 26.54 19.71
C THR A 209 -5.79 26.85 18.52
N LEU A 210 -6.28 27.61 17.54
CA LEU A 210 -5.52 28.03 16.36
C LEU A 210 -5.10 29.49 16.49
N THR A 211 -3.87 29.78 16.10
CA THR A 211 -3.29 31.13 16.09
C THR A 211 -2.55 31.38 14.78
N TRP A 212 -2.50 32.63 14.35
CA TRP A 212 -1.71 33.07 13.20
C TRP A 212 -0.43 33.72 13.70
N GLU A 213 0.71 33.20 13.24
CA GLU A 213 2.04 33.76 13.49
C GLU A 213 2.62 34.21 12.15
N GLY A 214 2.28 35.44 11.76
CA GLY A 214 2.70 36.02 10.49
C GLY A 214 2.43 37.51 10.42
N GLU A 215 2.94 38.11 9.35
CA GLU A 215 2.81 39.53 9.04
C GLU A 215 2.18 39.69 7.65
N PRO A 216 1.13 40.53 7.48
CA PRO A 216 0.46 41.30 8.51
C PRO A 216 -0.40 40.44 9.45
N ALA A 217 -0.92 41.05 10.52
CA ALA A 217 -1.84 40.39 11.44
C ALA A 217 -3.08 39.82 10.71
N GLY A 218 -3.55 38.67 11.20
CA GLY A 218 -4.67 37.91 10.65
C GLY A 218 -5.67 37.50 11.72
N ALA A 219 -6.90 37.22 11.30
CA ALA A 219 -7.97 36.71 12.16
C ALA A 219 -8.32 35.27 11.75
N ILE A 220 -8.57 34.41 12.74
CA ILE A 220 -9.03 33.04 12.51
C ILE A 220 -10.47 32.91 13.03
N ASP A 221 -11.37 32.46 12.15
CA ASP A 221 -12.74 32.07 12.50
C ASP A 221 -12.93 30.58 12.17
N GLY A 222 -13.07 29.76 13.21
CA GLY A 222 -13.09 28.30 13.09
C GLY A 222 -11.86 27.75 12.37
N ARG A 223 -12.06 27.31 11.11
CA ARG A 223 -11.02 26.74 10.23
C ARG A 223 -10.65 27.67 9.08
N ARG A 224 -10.88 28.97 9.21
CA ARG A 224 -10.63 29.95 8.15
C ARG A 224 -9.72 31.05 8.66
N LEU A 225 -8.60 31.27 7.98
CA LEU A 225 -7.69 32.38 8.21
C LEU A 225 -8.00 33.52 7.23
N LEU A 226 -8.16 34.74 7.73
CA LEU A 226 -8.26 35.94 6.92
C LEU A 226 -7.11 36.90 7.27
N VAL A 227 -6.35 37.31 6.26
CA VAL A 227 -5.26 38.28 6.38
C VAL A 227 -5.48 39.36 5.32
N GLY A 228 -5.51 40.62 5.74
CA GLY A 228 -5.97 41.72 4.89
C GLY A 228 -4.97 42.21 3.85
N GLY A 229 -3.70 41.82 3.94
CA GLY A 229 -2.64 42.29 3.04
C GLY A 229 -1.64 41.19 2.67
N PRO A 230 -0.80 41.44 1.66
CA PRO A 230 0.22 40.51 1.23
C PRO A 230 1.26 40.32 2.33
N GLY A 231 1.81 39.12 2.44
CA GLY A 231 2.65 38.76 3.57
C GLY A 231 2.93 37.27 3.69
N SER A 232 3.48 36.84 4.82
CA SER A 232 3.74 35.43 5.08
C SER A 232 3.68 35.09 6.55
N GLY A 233 3.42 33.82 6.83
CA GLY A 233 3.35 33.32 8.20
C GLY A 233 2.94 31.86 8.26
N ARG A 234 2.57 31.44 9.46
CA ARG A 234 2.16 30.05 9.74
C ARG A 234 0.97 30.04 10.67
N VAL A 235 0.09 29.06 10.48
CA VAL A 235 -0.93 28.72 11.47
C VAL A 235 -0.32 27.79 12.51
N VAL A 236 -0.53 28.09 13.78
CA VAL A 236 -0.06 27.28 14.91
C VAL A 236 -1.26 26.77 15.71
N ALA A 237 -1.33 25.45 15.88
CA ALA A 237 -2.28 24.80 16.77
C ALA A 237 -1.66 24.57 18.15
N SER A 238 -2.42 24.87 19.20
CA SER A 238 -2.10 24.51 20.58
C SER A 238 -3.05 23.42 21.07
N TRP A 239 -2.49 22.36 21.64
CA TRP A 239 -3.25 21.23 22.18
C TRP A 239 -2.47 20.56 23.31
N ARG A 240 -3.13 20.37 24.48
CA ARG A 240 -2.53 19.78 25.69
C ARG A 240 -1.20 20.44 26.12
N GLY A 241 -1.10 21.76 25.98
CA GLY A 241 0.10 22.53 26.31
C GLY A 241 1.25 22.38 25.32
N ALA A 242 1.10 21.59 24.25
CA ALA A 242 2.05 21.50 23.15
C ALA A 242 1.64 22.40 21.98
N ARG A 243 2.64 22.86 21.21
CA ARG A 243 2.48 23.70 20.01
C ARG A 243 2.83 22.90 18.76
N TYR A 244 1.98 23.00 17.74
CA TYR A 244 2.11 22.32 16.45
C TYR A 244 2.07 23.37 15.34
N VAL A 245 3.21 23.57 14.67
CA VAL A 245 3.40 24.63 13.67
C VAL A 245 3.10 24.08 12.27
N GLY A 246 2.22 24.76 11.53
CA GLY A 246 1.88 24.41 10.16
C GLY A 246 2.94 24.78 9.12
N ASN A 247 2.68 24.42 7.86
CA ASN A 247 3.51 24.82 6.73
C ASN A 247 3.50 26.36 6.54
N PRO A 248 4.51 26.93 5.86
CA PRO A 248 4.47 28.32 5.45
C PRO A 248 3.28 28.60 4.51
N LEU A 249 2.63 29.73 4.75
CA LEU A 249 1.65 30.35 3.86
C LEU A 249 2.20 31.69 3.38
N THR A 250 2.26 31.87 2.07
CA THR A 250 2.54 33.17 1.42
C THR A 250 1.25 33.74 0.85
N LEU A 251 0.99 35.01 1.14
CA LEU A 251 -0.17 35.74 0.66
C LEU A 251 0.28 36.80 -0.33
N THR A 252 -0.31 36.77 -1.52
CA THR A 252 -0.02 37.72 -2.60
C THR A 252 -1.24 38.55 -2.94
N ASP A 253 -1.04 39.76 -3.45
CA ASP A 253 -2.11 40.49 -4.13
C ASP A 253 -2.40 39.84 -5.48
N ALA A 254 -3.63 39.98 -5.98
CA ALA A 254 -4.06 39.40 -7.26
C ALA A 254 -3.14 39.78 -8.44
N ALA A 255 -2.62 41.01 -8.44
CA ALA A 255 -1.70 41.49 -9.48
C ALA A 255 -0.30 40.85 -9.42
N SER A 256 0.08 40.30 -8.27
CA SER A 256 1.40 39.71 -8.01
C SER A 256 1.40 38.18 -7.98
N ARG A 257 0.24 37.55 -8.26
CA ARG A 257 0.11 36.10 -8.25
C ARG A 257 1.03 35.47 -9.31
N PRO A 258 1.89 34.50 -8.95
CA PRO A 258 2.73 33.80 -9.90
C PRO A 258 1.93 33.15 -11.04
N ARG A 259 2.46 33.19 -12.26
CA ARG A 259 1.88 32.51 -13.42
C ARG A 259 1.77 30.99 -13.22
N HIS A 260 2.75 30.40 -12.53
CA HIS A 260 2.77 28.99 -12.15
C HIS A 260 2.73 28.90 -10.62
N GLY A 261 1.75 28.15 -10.09
CA GLY A 261 1.65 27.88 -8.66
C GLY A 261 2.68 26.84 -8.19
N ALA A 262 2.80 26.70 -6.87
CA ALA A 262 3.48 25.57 -6.24
C ALA A 262 2.42 24.53 -5.88
N TYR A 263 2.65 23.28 -6.28
CA TYR A 263 1.74 22.15 -6.06
C TYR A 263 2.50 21.01 -5.38
N TRP A 264 1.84 20.32 -4.46
CA TRP A 264 2.38 19.17 -3.75
C TRP A 264 1.87 17.89 -4.38
N ALA A 265 2.80 17.02 -4.77
CA ALA A 265 2.48 15.80 -5.51
C ALA A 265 3.08 14.56 -4.84
N ASP A 266 2.34 13.46 -4.91
CA ASP A 266 2.88 12.10 -4.74
C ASP A 266 2.60 11.30 -6.02
N LEU A 267 3.65 11.10 -6.81
CA LEU A 267 3.54 10.51 -8.14
C LEU A 267 3.84 9.01 -8.15
N HIS A 268 4.22 8.42 -7.01
CA HIS A 268 4.74 7.06 -6.97
C HIS A 268 4.29 6.30 -5.72
N ALA A 269 3.16 5.59 -5.85
CA ALA A 269 2.74 4.58 -4.89
C ALA A 269 1.96 3.43 -5.55
N GLN A 270 1.71 2.39 -4.76
CA GLN A 270 1.07 1.15 -5.20
C GLN A 270 -0.19 0.82 -4.39
N SER A 271 -1.13 0.12 -5.03
CA SER A 271 -2.41 -0.31 -4.43
C SER A 271 -2.46 -1.83 -4.22
N ASP A 272 -3.65 -2.33 -3.86
CA ASP A 272 -3.98 -3.73 -3.76
C ASP A 272 -3.91 -4.51 -5.07
N ALA A 273 -3.87 -3.83 -6.23
CA ALA A 273 -3.59 -4.45 -7.52
C ALA A 273 -2.19 -5.09 -7.55
N THR A 274 -1.24 -4.56 -6.76
CA THR A 274 0.16 -4.97 -6.79
C THR A 274 0.70 -5.22 -5.37
N VAL A 275 1.75 -4.50 -4.93
CA VAL A 275 2.42 -4.79 -3.66
C VAL A 275 1.83 -4.05 -2.45
N GLY A 276 0.99 -3.04 -2.68
CA GLY A 276 0.32 -2.25 -1.64
C GLY A 276 -0.78 -3.04 -0.90
N THR A 277 -1.41 -2.41 0.09
CA THR A 277 -2.47 -3.04 0.91
C THR A 277 -3.88 -2.57 0.54
N GLY A 278 -4.09 -1.26 0.39
CA GLY A 278 -5.39 -0.64 0.10
C GLY A 278 -5.67 -0.43 -1.40
N SER A 279 -6.94 -0.25 -1.73
CA SER A 279 -7.41 0.02 -3.10
C SER A 279 -6.94 1.38 -3.63
N GLU A 280 -7.00 1.60 -4.95
CA GLU A 280 -6.70 2.90 -5.56
C GLU A 280 -7.63 4.00 -5.03
N ARG A 281 -8.90 3.66 -4.75
CA ARG A 281 -9.88 4.58 -4.16
C ARG A 281 -9.44 5.06 -2.78
N GLU A 282 -9.00 4.15 -1.92
CA GLU A 282 -8.51 4.50 -0.58
C GLU A 282 -7.23 5.32 -0.66
N TYR A 283 -6.34 4.98 -1.59
CA TYR A 283 -5.10 5.72 -1.84
C TYR A 283 -5.36 7.17 -2.27
N PHE A 284 -6.20 7.41 -3.29
CA PHE A 284 -6.51 8.77 -3.74
C PHE A 284 -7.35 9.55 -2.73
N ALA A 285 -8.28 8.89 -2.02
CA ALA A 285 -9.02 9.51 -0.92
C ALA A 285 -8.08 9.96 0.20
N PHE A 286 -7.11 9.11 0.59
CA PHE A 286 -6.13 9.47 1.60
C PHE A 286 -5.32 10.71 1.19
N GLY A 287 -4.82 10.73 -0.03
CA GLY A 287 -3.99 11.85 -0.48
C GLY A 287 -4.77 13.16 -0.60
N ARG A 288 -6.01 13.12 -1.11
CA ARG A 288 -6.89 14.30 -1.19
C ARG A 288 -7.36 14.78 0.19
N ASP A 289 -7.83 13.87 1.03
CA ASP A 289 -8.61 14.20 2.23
C ASP A 289 -7.75 14.28 3.50
N HIS A 290 -6.61 13.58 3.55
CA HIS A 290 -5.74 13.53 4.73
C HIS A 290 -4.33 14.07 4.50
N ALA A 291 -3.74 13.85 3.33
CA ALA A 291 -2.43 14.42 2.99
C ALA A 291 -2.52 15.82 2.40
N ARG A 292 -3.69 16.19 1.84
CA ARG A 292 -3.96 17.47 1.18
C ARG A 292 -3.00 17.73 0.02
N LEU A 293 -2.73 16.69 -0.77
CA LEU A 293 -1.95 16.78 -2.01
C LEU A 293 -2.79 17.40 -3.12
N ASP A 294 -2.12 18.10 -4.03
CA ASP A 294 -2.74 18.72 -5.21
C ASP A 294 -2.74 17.77 -6.41
N VAL A 295 -1.71 16.92 -6.51
CA VAL A 295 -1.51 16.00 -7.64
C VAL A 295 -1.15 14.60 -7.14
N MET A 296 -1.69 13.56 -7.76
CA MET A 296 -1.30 12.18 -7.47
C MET A 296 -1.21 11.30 -8.71
N SER A 297 -0.43 10.23 -8.61
CA SER A 297 -0.41 9.15 -9.59
C SER A 297 -0.27 7.78 -8.91
N HIS A 298 -0.59 6.73 -9.66
CA HIS A 298 -0.41 5.33 -9.26
C HIS A 298 0.69 4.71 -10.11
N GLN A 299 1.49 3.82 -9.53
CA GLN A 299 2.64 3.18 -10.18
C GLN A 299 2.70 1.70 -9.78
N GLY A 300 1.61 0.96 -10.00
CA GLY A 300 1.64 -0.49 -9.81
C GLY A 300 2.62 -1.15 -10.78
N ASN A 301 3.37 -2.16 -10.33
CA ASN A 301 4.24 -2.95 -11.21
C ASN A 301 3.42 -3.55 -12.36
N ASP A 302 3.75 -3.16 -13.58
CA ASP A 302 3.07 -3.51 -14.83
C ASP A 302 2.87 -5.03 -15.04
N PHE A 303 3.86 -5.84 -14.66
CA PHE A 303 3.83 -7.31 -14.82
C PHE A 303 2.94 -8.01 -13.79
N GLN A 304 2.36 -7.24 -12.85
CA GLN A 304 1.40 -7.70 -11.85
C GLN A 304 -0.02 -7.15 -12.11
N MET A 305 -0.16 -6.12 -12.95
CA MET A 305 -1.44 -5.47 -13.21
C MET A 305 -2.20 -6.17 -14.34
N THR A 306 -3.37 -6.70 -14.00
CA THR A 306 -4.29 -7.28 -14.99
C THR A 306 -4.95 -6.19 -15.84
N ASP A 307 -5.61 -6.56 -16.94
CA ASP A 307 -6.42 -5.61 -17.72
C ASP A 307 -7.62 -5.09 -16.91
N ASP A 308 -8.13 -5.88 -15.97
CA ASP A 308 -9.19 -5.46 -15.04
C ASP A 308 -8.68 -4.42 -14.05
N ASP A 309 -7.46 -4.61 -13.52
CA ASP A 309 -6.80 -3.62 -12.67
C ASP A 309 -6.54 -2.31 -13.41
N TRP A 310 -6.05 -2.38 -14.66
CA TRP A 310 -5.82 -1.19 -15.48
C TRP A 310 -7.14 -0.44 -15.76
N ARG A 311 -8.21 -1.17 -16.12
CA ARG A 311 -9.54 -0.56 -16.32
C ARG A 311 -10.07 0.07 -15.04
N ARG A 312 -9.94 -0.62 -13.90
CA ARG A 312 -10.33 -0.10 -12.58
C ARG A 312 -9.56 1.16 -12.22
N LEU A 313 -8.24 1.19 -12.40
CA LEU A 313 -7.42 2.37 -12.15
C LEU A 313 -7.91 3.57 -12.98
N ASN A 314 -8.10 3.39 -14.30
CA ASN A 314 -8.61 4.44 -15.18
C ASN A 314 -9.99 4.95 -14.72
N GLN A 315 -10.90 4.06 -14.30
CA GLN A 315 -12.18 4.48 -13.75
C GLN A 315 -12.00 5.34 -12.49
N VAL A 316 -11.19 4.88 -11.53
CA VAL A 316 -10.99 5.59 -10.26
C VAL A 316 -10.28 6.93 -10.49
N THR A 317 -9.27 6.99 -11.36
CA THR A 317 -8.61 8.24 -11.76
C THR A 317 -9.64 9.28 -12.21
N ARG A 318 -10.52 8.89 -13.14
CA ARG A 318 -11.57 9.79 -13.64
C ARG A 318 -12.53 10.28 -12.56
N GLU A 319 -12.86 9.41 -11.60
CA GLU A 319 -13.77 9.76 -10.50
C GLU A 319 -13.16 10.76 -9.50
N PHE A 320 -11.83 10.71 -9.31
CA PHE A 320 -11.14 11.59 -8.36
C PHE A 320 -10.57 12.85 -9.00
N HIS A 321 -10.26 12.81 -10.29
CA HIS A 321 -9.71 13.95 -11.01
C HIS A 321 -10.71 15.11 -11.05
N GLU A 322 -10.28 16.26 -10.53
CA GLU A 322 -11.05 17.50 -10.53
C GLU A 322 -10.13 18.67 -10.88
N ASP A 323 -10.34 19.25 -12.06
CA ASP A 323 -9.57 20.39 -12.57
C ASP A 323 -9.51 21.53 -11.55
N GLY A 324 -8.29 22.02 -11.30
CA GLY A 324 -8.04 23.13 -10.37
C GLY A 324 -8.19 22.78 -8.89
N ARG A 325 -8.43 21.51 -8.54
CA ARG A 325 -8.56 21.07 -7.15
C ARG A 325 -7.72 19.84 -6.80
N PHE A 326 -7.82 18.76 -7.58
CA PHE A 326 -7.10 17.52 -7.31
C PHE A 326 -6.85 16.77 -8.62
N VAL A 327 -5.63 16.84 -9.13
CA VAL A 327 -5.26 16.24 -10.42
C VAL A 327 -4.76 14.82 -10.18
N VAL A 328 -5.43 13.84 -10.80
CA VAL A 328 -4.97 12.44 -10.78
C VAL A 328 -4.48 12.04 -12.16
N LEU A 329 -3.28 11.47 -12.23
CA LEU A 329 -2.64 10.98 -13.44
C LEU A 329 -2.65 9.43 -13.41
N PRO A 330 -3.29 8.74 -14.38
CA PRO A 330 -3.18 7.29 -14.45
C PRO A 330 -1.75 6.90 -14.85
N GLY A 331 -1.19 5.88 -14.21
CA GLY A 331 0.18 5.47 -14.44
C GLY A 331 0.46 4.05 -13.97
N TYR A 332 1.63 3.54 -14.35
CA TYR A 332 2.15 2.24 -13.93
C TYR A 332 3.67 2.28 -13.87
N GLU A 333 4.23 1.47 -12.97
CA GLU A 333 5.66 1.25 -12.89
C GLU A 333 6.02 0.17 -13.91
N TRP A 334 6.64 0.54 -15.03
CA TRP A 334 7.29 -0.41 -15.92
C TRP A 334 8.54 -0.97 -15.24
N SER A 335 8.53 -2.28 -14.95
CA SER A 335 9.37 -2.85 -13.89
C SER A 335 10.26 -3.98 -14.38
N ALA A 336 11.07 -3.73 -15.41
CA ALA A 336 12.00 -4.72 -15.93
C ALA A 336 13.23 -4.89 -15.04
N ASN A 337 13.90 -6.04 -15.17
CA ASN A 337 15.20 -6.28 -14.54
C ASN A 337 16.22 -5.19 -14.94
N THR A 338 17.10 -4.81 -14.02
CA THR A 338 18.10 -3.76 -14.28
C THR A 338 18.93 -3.97 -15.55
N PRO A 339 19.40 -5.19 -15.89
CA PRO A 339 20.09 -5.42 -17.17
C PRO A 339 19.25 -5.17 -18.43
N ALA A 340 17.95 -4.97 -18.29
CA ALA A 340 17.02 -4.61 -19.38
C ALA A 340 16.54 -3.16 -19.27
N GLY A 341 17.19 -2.35 -18.43
CA GLY A 341 16.92 -0.93 -18.25
C GLY A 341 16.33 -0.55 -16.90
N GLY A 342 15.84 -1.48 -16.08
CA GLY A 342 15.35 -1.18 -14.72
C GLY A 342 14.01 -0.43 -14.63
N ASP A 343 13.59 -0.05 -13.42
CA ASP A 343 12.23 0.43 -13.19
C ASP A 343 12.00 1.87 -13.72
N ARG A 344 10.85 2.13 -14.37
CA ARG A 344 10.40 3.44 -14.91
C ARG A 344 8.94 3.70 -14.58
N ASN A 345 8.63 4.86 -14.02
CA ASN A 345 7.24 5.29 -13.85
C ASN A 345 6.71 5.87 -15.15
N VAL A 346 5.63 5.31 -15.68
CA VAL A 346 4.94 5.82 -16.87
C VAL A 346 3.66 6.52 -16.40
N MET A 347 3.57 7.82 -16.62
CA MET A 347 2.43 8.64 -16.25
C MET A 347 1.76 9.20 -17.49
N TYR A 348 0.45 9.06 -17.55
CA TYR A 348 -0.38 9.60 -18.62
C TYR A 348 -1.11 10.86 -18.18
N GLN A 349 -1.32 11.78 -19.12
CA GLN A 349 -2.10 12.99 -18.86
C GLN A 349 -3.60 12.71 -18.75
N GLU A 350 -4.07 11.62 -19.36
CA GLU A 350 -5.49 11.27 -19.46
C GLU A 350 -5.70 9.75 -19.41
N GLU A 351 -6.91 9.32 -19.07
CA GLU A 351 -7.27 7.90 -19.06
C GLU A 351 -7.42 7.32 -20.47
N GLY A 352 -7.43 5.98 -20.56
CA GLY A 352 -7.72 5.24 -21.80
C GLY A 352 -6.49 4.95 -22.66
N LEU A 353 -5.31 5.41 -22.25
CA LEU A 353 -4.03 5.04 -22.85
C LEU A 353 -3.62 3.61 -22.47
N PRO A 354 -2.81 2.92 -23.30
CA PRO A 354 -2.47 1.52 -23.10
C PRO A 354 -1.48 1.31 -21.94
N ILE A 355 -1.54 0.14 -21.31
CA ILE A 355 -0.46 -0.34 -20.44
C ILE A 355 0.53 -1.16 -21.28
N LEU A 356 1.80 -0.78 -21.26
CA LEU A 356 2.88 -1.52 -21.94
C LEU A 356 3.65 -2.29 -20.86
N ARG A 357 3.53 -3.62 -20.82
CA ARG A 357 4.17 -4.40 -19.76
C ARG A 357 5.60 -4.77 -20.15
N SER A 358 6.55 -4.68 -19.24
CA SER A 358 7.89 -5.23 -19.26
C SER A 358 7.89 -6.76 -19.38
N SER A 359 6.89 -7.45 -18.84
CA SER A 359 6.71 -8.90 -18.93
C SER A 359 5.30 -9.33 -18.50
N HIS A 360 4.91 -10.57 -18.81
CA HIS A 360 3.65 -11.19 -18.36
C HIS A 360 3.87 -12.14 -17.16
N TRP A 361 4.95 -11.96 -16.39
CA TRP A 361 5.42 -12.97 -15.41
C TRP A 361 4.42 -13.31 -14.30
N GLN A 362 3.54 -12.37 -13.91
CA GLN A 362 2.45 -12.63 -12.96
C GLN A 362 1.05 -12.40 -13.57
N THR A 363 0.96 -12.35 -14.90
CA THR A 363 -0.27 -12.17 -15.68
C THR A 363 -0.24 -13.11 -16.90
N LEU A 364 0.08 -14.38 -16.68
CA LEU A 364 0.29 -15.38 -17.73
C LEU A 364 -0.95 -15.68 -18.57
N GLU A 365 -2.13 -15.31 -18.06
CA GLU A 365 -3.42 -15.41 -18.72
C GLU A 365 -3.64 -14.32 -19.80
N ILE A 366 -2.83 -13.27 -19.79
CA ILE A 366 -2.91 -12.18 -20.77
C ILE A 366 -2.03 -12.53 -21.97
N GLU A 367 -2.63 -12.60 -23.16
CA GLU A 367 -1.89 -12.84 -24.40
C GLU A 367 -0.93 -11.68 -24.73
N GLU A 368 0.22 -12.02 -25.28
CA GLU A 368 1.18 -11.04 -25.79
C GLU A 368 0.67 -10.44 -27.11
N ASP A 369 0.99 -9.17 -27.35
CA ASP A 369 0.63 -8.44 -28.57
C ASP A 369 1.79 -7.55 -29.06
N ASP A 370 1.55 -6.75 -30.10
CA ASP A 370 2.58 -5.86 -30.66
C ASP A 370 3.05 -4.77 -29.67
N ARG A 371 2.32 -4.55 -28.57
CA ARG A 371 2.63 -3.56 -27.52
C ARG A 371 3.27 -4.19 -26.30
N THR A 372 2.99 -5.44 -25.95
CA THR A 372 3.50 -6.10 -24.75
C THR A 372 3.91 -7.57 -24.99
N PRO A 373 5.05 -8.06 -24.46
CA PRO A 373 5.97 -7.39 -23.54
C PRO A 373 6.89 -6.39 -24.25
N ALA A 374 6.93 -5.16 -23.76
CA ALA A 374 7.86 -4.11 -24.18
C ALA A 374 9.16 -4.27 -23.39
N HIS A 375 10.04 -5.16 -23.84
CA HIS A 375 11.30 -5.51 -23.19
C HIS A 375 12.44 -5.57 -24.23
N PRO A 376 13.62 -4.98 -24.00
CA PRO A 376 14.05 -4.16 -22.85
C PRO A 376 13.50 -2.72 -22.92
N ALA A 377 14.04 -1.78 -22.13
CA ALA A 377 13.58 -0.40 -22.02
C ALA A 377 13.55 0.35 -23.37
N ASP A 378 14.47 0.08 -24.29
CA ASP A 378 14.43 0.67 -25.65
C ASP A 378 13.14 0.28 -26.39
N ALA A 379 12.62 -0.92 -26.16
CA ALA A 379 11.35 -1.37 -26.72
C ALA A 379 10.16 -0.66 -26.07
N LEU A 380 10.23 -0.34 -24.76
CA LEU A 380 9.24 0.53 -24.11
C LEU A 380 9.22 1.90 -24.78
N ILE A 381 10.37 2.54 -24.94
CA ILE A 381 10.50 3.87 -25.55
C ILE A 381 9.95 3.85 -26.98
N ALA A 382 10.38 2.89 -27.81
CA ALA A 382 9.93 2.77 -29.19
C ALA A 382 8.40 2.55 -29.29
N ARG A 383 7.83 1.71 -28.42
CA ARG A 383 6.39 1.42 -28.43
C ARG A 383 5.56 2.54 -27.85
N LEU A 384 6.05 3.28 -26.86
CA LEU A 384 5.41 4.52 -26.40
C LEU A 384 5.32 5.54 -27.53
N ARG A 385 6.42 5.77 -28.28
CA ARG A 385 6.44 6.66 -29.45
C ARG A 385 5.44 6.25 -30.53
N ALA A 386 5.21 4.96 -30.71
CA ALA A 386 4.26 4.43 -31.69
C ALA A 386 2.81 4.47 -31.21
N ALA A 387 2.56 4.28 -29.91
CA ALA A 387 1.23 4.06 -29.35
C ALA A 387 0.63 5.30 -28.67
N VAL A 388 1.43 6.27 -28.26
CA VAL A 388 1.00 7.40 -27.43
C VAL A 388 1.62 8.71 -27.95
N PRO A 389 0.83 9.80 -28.09
CA PRO A 389 1.39 11.13 -28.34
C PRO A 389 2.35 11.53 -27.22
N LEU A 390 3.58 11.93 -27.56
CA LEU A 390 4.62 12.20 -26.55
C LEU A 390 4.29 13.37 -25.62
N ASP A 391 3.40 14.28 -26.00
CA ASP A 391 2.89 15.33 -25.12
C ASP A 391 1.89 14.82 -24.06
N LYS A 392 1.43 13.57 -24.19
CA LYS A 392 0.47 12.92 -23.28
C LYS A 392 1.10 11.93 -22.30
N VAL A 393 2.41 11.72 -22.36
CA VAL A 393 3.14 10.78 -21.49
C VAL A 393 4.38 11.43 -20.88
N VAL A 394 4.59 11.20 -19.60
CA VAL A 394 5.85 11.49 -18.91
C VAL A 394 6.38 10.17 -18.39
N VAL A 395 7.63 9.86 -18.74
CA VAL A 395 8.35 8.72 -18.16
C VAL A 395 9.38 9.24 -17.17
N ALA A 396 9.45 8.61 -16.00
CA ALA A 396 10.44 8.91 -14.98
C ALA A 396 11.32 7.69 -14.70
N ALA A 397 12.61 7.82 -15.00
CA ALA A 397 13.61 6.85 -14.57
C ALA A 397 13.82 6.97 -13.05
N HIS A 398 13.92 5.85 -12.35
CA HIS A 398 14.08 5.87 -10.89
C HIS A 398 14.83 4.67 -10.34
N CYS A 399 15.14 4.73 -9.03
CA CYS A 399 15.63 3.60 -8.26
C CYS A 399 14.52 3.08 -7.33
N GLY A 400 13.81 2.06 -7.78
CA GLY A 400 12.79 1.34 -7.02
C GLY A 400 13.32 0.03 -6.47
N GLY A 401 12.63 -1.07 -6.79
CA GLY A 401 13.16 -2.41 -6.51
C GLY A 401 14.38 -2.77 -7.36
N ARG A 402 14.54 -2.06 -8.49
CA ARG A 402 15.59 -2.21 -9.48
C ARG A 402 15.98 -0.81 -9.95
N TYR A 403 17.27 -0.51 -9.99
CA TYR A 403 17.70 0.79 -10.49
C TYR A 403 17.52 0.87 -12.02
N ALA A 404 17.05 2.02 -12.49
CA ALA A 404 17.04 2.36 -13.91
C ALA A 404 18.47 2.52 -14.44
N ASP A 405 18.83 1.75 -15.46
CA ASP A 405 20.15 1.85 -16.11
C ASP A 405 20.12 2.97 -17.17
N ILE A 406 20.21 4.21 -16.71
CA ILE A 406 20.14 5.41 -17.55
C ILE A 406 21.32 5.50 -18.54
N ARG A 407 22.48 4.91 -18.22
CA ARG A 407 23.66 5.01 -19.09
C ARG A 407 23.47 4.27 -20.41
N GLU A 408 22.77 3.16 -20.38
CA GLU A 408 22.50 2.33 -21.55
C GLU A 408 21.10 2.60 -22.13
N HIS A 409 20.12 2.92 -21.27
CA HIS A 409 18.71 3.00 -21.64
C HIS A 409 18.09 4.34 -21.20
N PHE A 410 18.45 5.44 -21.86
CA PHE A 410 17.85 6.75 -21.61
C PHE A 410 17.50 7.50 -22.89
N ASP A 411 16.28 8.02 -22.95
CA ASP A 411 15.79 8.85 -24.05
C ASP A 411 15.20 10.16 -23.52
N ASP A 412 15.93 11.26 -23.69
CA ASP A 412 15.61 12.59 -23.15
C ASP A 412 14.31 13.21 -23.71
N GLN A 413 13.76 12.69 -24.82
CA GLN A 413 12.50 13.17 -25.37
C GLN A 413 11.30 12.49 -24.69
N VAL A 414 11.47 11.27 -24.19
CA VAL A 414 10.41 10.49 -23.53
C VAL A 414 10.56 10.57 -22.01
N GLU A 415 11.77 10.37 -21.51
CA GLU A 415 12.15 10.38 -20.10
C GLU A 415 12.52 11.79 -19.64
N ARG A 416 11.49 12.56 -19.32
CA ARG A 416 11.63 13.98 -18.95
C ARG A 416 11.67 14.22 -17.44
N LEU A 417 11.72 13.15 -16.65
CA LEU A 417 11.78 13.19 -15.19
C LEU A 417 12.76 12.13 -14.68
N VAL A 418 13.45 12.44 -13.58
CA VAL A 418 14.27 11.49 -12.82
C VAL A 418 13.88 11.60 -11.35
N GLU A 419 13.56 10.48 -10.72
CA GLU A 419 13.25 10.42 -9.29
C GLU A 419 14.55 10.37 -8.47
N VAL A 420 14.93 11.51 -7.90
CA VAL A 420 16.17 11.66 -7.13
C VAL A 420 16.02 11.21 -5.68
N CYS A 421 14.81 11.18 -5.13
CA CYS A 421 14.58 10.84 -3.73
C CYS A 421 13.29 10.03 -3.58
N SER A 422 13.37 8.96 -2.79
CA SER A 422 12.25 8.06 -2.52
C SER A 422 12.38 7.42 -1.13
N CYS A 423 11.43 6.55 -0.77
CA CYS A 423 11.54 5.76 0.45
C CYS A 423 12.72 4.75 0.42
N TRP A 424 13.31 4.52 -0.75
CA TRP A 424 14.47 3.64 -0.93
C TRP A 424 15.81 4.37 -0.74
N GLY A 425 15.83 5.71 -0.83
CA GLY A 425 17.04 6.49 -0.63
C GLY A 425 17.08 7.77 -1.48
N VAL A 426 18.29 8.32 -1.57
CA VAL A 426 18.60 9.51 -2.37
C VAL A 426 19.62 9.12 -3.43
N PHE A 427 19.30 9.43 -4.69
CA PHE A 427 19.97 8.95 -5.90
C PHE A 427 20.39 10.12 -6.80
N GLU A 428 21.05 11.13 -6.24
CA GLU A 428 21.52 12.30 -7.02
C GLU A 428 22.36 11.92 -8.24
N TRP A 429 23.11 10.81 -8.16
CA TRP A 429 23.88 10.27 -9.27
C TRP A 429 23.03 9.95 -10.51
N LEU A 430 21.76 9.58 -10.33
CA LEU A 430 20.84 9.25 -11.42
C LEU A 430 20.48 10.50 -12.24
N LEU A 431 20.40 11.67 -11.60
CA LEU A 431 20.20 12.96 -12.27
C LEU A 431 21.44 13.40 -13.06
N TRP A 432 22.64 13.06 -12.59
CA TRP A 432 23.89 13.46 -13.26
C TRP A 432 24.27 12.54 -14.42
N ASP A 433 23.82 11.29 -14.38
CA ASP A 433 23.99 10.32 -15.46
C ASP A 433 22.99 10.56 -16.62
N ALA A 434 21.85 11.19 -16.33
CA ALA A 434 20.84 11.63 -17.31
C ALA A 434 21.23 12.96 -17.96
#